data_AF-A0A069QCV9-F1
#
_entry.id   AF-A0A069QCV9-F1
#
_cell.length_a   1.000
_cell.length_b   1.000
_cell.length_c   1.000
_cell.angle_alpha   90.00
_cell.angle_beta   90.00
_cell.angle_gamma   90.00
#
_symmetry.space_group_name_H-M   'P 1'
#
loop_
_entity.id
_entity.type
_entity.pdbx_description
1 polymer ?
#
loop_
_entity_poly.entity_id
_entity_poly.type
_entity_poly.pdbx_seq_one_letter_code
_entity_poly.pdbx_strand_id
1 'polypeptide(L)'
;MGRIKQIIIEEQWSPRQISGALRKAGISVSHQSIYYIIHADMTGELASHTLHKLKYRHRPKHKAFPIAERTSIHLRPEHANGKRFGDFEMDLIVTVIAMLSSLSWSVSQTCSL
;
A
#
# COMPACT_ATOMS: atom_id res chain seq x y z
N MET A 1 27.83 0.51 18.06
CA MET A 1 26.41 0.31 18.42
C MET A 1 25.75 1.58 18.99
N GLY A 2 26.43 2.39 19.82
CA GLY A 2 25.85 3.63 20.37
C GLY A 2 25.36 4.65 19.33
N ARG A 3 26.07 4.80 18.20
CA ARG A 3 25.71 5.74 17.12
C ARG A 3 24.31 5.50 16.51
N ILE A 4 23.86 4.24 16.43
CA ILE A 4 22.53 3.91 15.89
C ILE A 4 21.44 4.36 16.87
N LYS A 5 21.64 4.13 18.18
CA LYS A 5 20.67 4.55 19.21
C LYS A 5 20.50 6.06 19.22
N GLN A 6 21.61 6.79 19.09
CA GLN A 6 21.62 8.25 19.06
C GLN A 6 20.82 8.81 17.87
N ILE A 7 21.03 8.27 16.66
CA ILE A 7 20.26 8.67 15.47
C ILE A 7 18.75 8.41 15.65
N ILE A 8 18.38 7.31 16.33
CA ILE A 8 16.97 7.00 16.60
C ILE A 8 16.35 8.01 17.57
N ILE A 9 17.07 8.40 18.62
CA ILE A 9 16.55 9.32 19.65
C ILE A 9 16.52 10.77 19.15
N GLU A 10 17.61 11.23 18.54
CA GLU A 10 17.78 12.64 18.11
C GLU A 10 17.05 12.93 16.81
N GLU A 11 17.23 12.09 15.79
CA GLU A 11 16.76 12.35 14.43
C GLU A 11 15.49 11.56 14.07
N GLN A 12 15.12 10.54 14.86
CA GLN A 12 13.94 9.69 14.66
C GLN A 12 13.88 9.02 13.27
N TRP A 13 15.06 8.72 12.70
CA TRP A 13 15.15 8.07 11.39
C TRP A 13 14.63 6.63 11.41
N SER A 14 14.00 6.22 10.31
CA SER A 14 13.58 4.83 10.13
C SER A 14 14.80 3.89 9.98
N PRO A 15 14.67 2.59 10.34
CA PRO A 15 15.76 1.61 10.19
C PRO A 15 16.35 1.54 8.78
N ARG A 16 15.56 1.79 7.73
CA ARG A 16 16.04 1.85 6.34
C ARG A 16 16.87 3.11 6.06
N GLN A 17 16.46 4.27 6.59
CA GLN A 17 17.22 5.51 6.44
C GLN A 17 18.57 5.41 7.14
N ILE A 18 18.59 4.88 8.37
CA ILE A 18 19.84 4.65 9.13
C ILE A 18 20.78 3.72 8.35
N SER A 19 20.27 2.59 7.85
CA SER A 19 21.06 1.67 7.02
C SER A 19 21.64 2.35 5.78
N GLY A 20 20.84 3.17 5.09
CA GLY A 20 21.29 3.93 3.91
C GLY A 20 22.34 5.00 4.25
N ALA A 21 22.16 5.72 5.36
CA ALA A 21 23.09 6.75 5.81
C ALA A 21 24.43 6.16 6.26
N LEU A 22 24.39 5.06 7.00
CA LEU A 22 25.60 4.33 7.40
C LEU A 22 26.35 3.78 6.19
N ARG A 23 25.62 3.28 5.18
CA ARG A 23 26.23 2.82 3.93
C ARG A 23 26.98 3.94 3.20
N LYS A 24 26.44 5.17 3.19
CA LYS A 24 27.14 6.35 2.64
C LYS A 24 28.40 6.69 3.45
N ALA A 25 28.40 6.45 4.75
CA ALA A 25 29.57 6.61 5.62
C ALA A 25 30.56 5.42 5.57
N GLY A 26 30.36 4.46 4.66
CA GLY A 26 31.24 3.29 4.48
C GLY A 26 30.95 2.12 5.42
N ILE A 27 29.92 2.20 6.27
CA ILE A 27 29.55 1.14 7.22
C ILE A 27 28.32 0.42 6.70
N SER A 28 28.46 -0.85 6.32
CA SER A 28 27.31 -1.65 5.91
C SER A 28 26.62 -2.27 7.13
N VAL A 29 25.35 -1.90 7.35
CA VAL A 29 24.50 -2.49 8.40
C VAL A 29 23.14 -2.82 7.78
N SER A 30 22.68 -4.06 8.01
CA SER A 30 21.34 -4.46 7.56
C SER A 30 20.26 -3.77 8.40
N HIS A 31 19.13 -3.42 7.78
CA HIS A 31 18.00 -2.87 8.55
C HIS A 31 17.46 -3.89 9.57
N GLN A 32 17.61 -5.20 9.33
CA GLN A 32 17.23 -6.24 10.29
C GLN A 32 18.08 -6.17 11.58
N SER A 33 19.39 -5.92 11.45
CA SER A 33 20.26 -5.72 12.62
C SER A 33 19.81 -4.52 13.45
N ILE A 34 19.32 -3.46 12.80
CA ILE A 34 18.76 -2.29 13.50
C ILE A 34 17.46 -2.65 14.22
N TYR A 35 16.58 -3.41 13.58
CA TYR A 35 15.38 -3.95 14.25
C TYR A 35 15.73 -4.82 15.45
N TYR A 36 16.77 -5.66 15.36
CA TYR A 36 17.23 -6.46 16.50
C TYR A 36 17.66 -5.60 17.68
N ILE A 37 18.37 -4.49 17.43
CA ILE A 37 18.75 -3.54 18.49
C ILE A 37 17.52 -2.90 19.14
N ILE A 38 16.52 -2.52 18.35
CA ILE A 38 15.27 -1.92 18.86
C ILE A 38 14.48 -2.95 19.68
N HIS A 39 14.42 -4.22 19.23
CA HIS A 39 13.73 -5.29 19.95
C HIS A 39 14.47 -5.76 21.20
N ALA A 40 15.80 -5.65 21.23
CA ALA A 40 16.62 -5.96 22.40
C ALA A 40 16.50 -4.90 23.51
N ASP A 41 15.94 -3.73 23.21
CA ASP A 41 15.69 -2.68 24.19
C ASP A 41 14.45 -3.00 25.05
N MET A 42 14.70 -3.46 26.28
CA MET A 42 13.65 -3.82 27.23
C MET A 42 12.88 -2.61 27.76
N THR A 43 13.49 -1.42 27.77
CA THR A 43 12.86 -0.18 28.24
C THR A 43 11.78 0.31 27.26
N GLY A 44 11.90 -0.05 25.98
CA GLY A 44 10.99 0.40 24.92
C GLY A 44 11.19 1.87 24.51
N GLU A 45 12.26 2.51 24.98
CA GLU A 45 12.59 3.89 24.66
C GLU A 45 12.87 4.04 23.16
N LEU A 46 13.72 3.15 22.62
CA LEU A 46 14.04 3.13 21.18
C LEU A 46 12.81 2.88 20.31
N ALA A 47 11.89 2.03 20.76
CA ALA A 47 10.66 1.76 20.04
C ALA A 47 9.78 3.02 19.97
N SER A 48 9.71 3.80 21.05
CA SER A 48 8.84 4.98 21.18
C SER A 48 9.16 6.09 20.18
N HIS A 49 10.43 6.21 19.79
CA HIS A 49 10.94 7.18 18.81
C HIS A 49 10.74 6.74 17.36
N THR A 50 10.26 5.50 17.12
CA THR A 50 9.89 5.07 15.76
C THR A 50 8.44 5.42 15.45
N LEU A 51 8.18 5.84 14.20
CA LEU A 51 6.84 6.28 13.75
C LEU A 51 5.69 5.31 14.13
N HIS A 52 5.90 4.00 13.95
CA HIS A 52 4.87 2.99 14.25
C HIS A 52 4.95 2.43 15.68
N LYS A 53 5.96 2.81 16.47
CA LYS A 53 6.17 2.36 17.86
C LYS A 53 6.20 0.84 18.05
N LEU A 54 6.62 0.09 17.02
CA LEU A 54 6.51 -1.38 16.98
C LEU A 54 5.09 -1.93 17.19
N LYS A 55 4.06 -1.09 16.99
CA LYS A 55 2.67 -1.51 17.09
C LYS A 55 2.28 -2.24 15.81
N TYR A 56 1.99 -3.53 15.96
CA TYR A 56 1.35 -4.29 14.91
C TYR A 56 -0.18 -4.12 14.99
N ARG A 57 -0.82 -3.76 13.88
CA ARG A 57 -2.28 -3.68 13.82
C ARG A 57 -2.85 -5.09 13.65
N HIS A 58 -3.25 -5.72 14.75
CA HIS A 58 -3.98 -6.98 14.69
C HIS A 58 -5.39 -6.71 14.15
N ARG A 59 -5.63 -7.01 12.86
CA ARG A 59 -6.99 -7.00 12.31
C ARG A 59 -7.63 -8.36 12.58
N PRO A 60 -8.76 -8.43 13.30
CA PRO A 60 -9.50 -9.68 13.41
C PRO A 60 -9.90 -10.15 12.00
N LYS A 61 -9.61 -11.42 11.69
CA LYS A 61 -10.06 -12.05 10.45
C LYS A 61 -11.55 -12.35 10.59
N HIS A 62 -12.40 -11.39 10.30
CA HIS A 62 -13.84 -11.65 10.19
C HIS A 62 -14.12 -12.35 8.86
N LYS A 63 -14.95 -13.39 8.90
CA LYS A 63 -15.59 -13.89 7.68
C LYS A 63 -16.54 -12.78 7.19
N ALA A 64 -16.51 -12.47 5.90
CA ALA A 64 -17.48 -11.56 5.32
C ALA A 64 -18.88 -12.14 5.55
N PHE A 65 -19.74 -11.40 6.26
CA PHE A 65 -21.14 -11.76 6.37
C PHE A 65 -21.83 -11.43 5.03
N PRO A 66 -22.76 -12.27 4.55
CA PRO A 66 -23.57 -11.90 3.41
C PRO A 66 -24.36 -10.62 3.75
N ILE A 67 -24.37 -9.66 2.84
CA ILE A 67 -25.19 -8.44 2.95
C ILE A 67 -26.65 -8.90 3.15
N ALA A 68 -27.29 -8.43 4.22
CA ALA A 68 -28.69 -8.74 4.48
C ALA A 68 -29.54 -8.32 3.27
N GLU A 69 -30.49 -9.17 2.88
CA GLU A 69 -31.41 -8.91 1.76
C GLU A 69 -30.73 -8.75 0.39
N ARG A 70 -29.53 -9.31 0.20
CA ARG A 70 -28.90 -9.36 -1.13
C ARG A 70 -29.77 -10.14 -2.12
N THR A 71 -30.14 -9.50 -3.22
CA THR A 71 -30.75 -10.16 -4.37
C THR A 71 -29.73 -11.04 -5.10
N SER A 72 -30.11 -12.29 -5.37
CA SER A 72 -29.30 -13.20 -6.19
C SER A 72 -29.10 -12.60 -7.58
N ILE A 73 -27.93 -12.83 -8.20
CA ILE A 73 -27.64 -12.35 -9.56
C ILE A 73 -28.66 -12.87 -10.59
N HIS A 74 -29.28 -14.03 -10.33
CA HIS A 74 -30.29 -14.65 -11.18
C HIS A 74 -31.67 -14.01 -11.03
N LEU A 75 -31.91 -13.26 -9.96
CA LEU A 75 -33.14 -12.52 -9.71
C LEU A 75 -33.04 -11.06 -10.16
N ARG A 76 -31.92 -10.67 -10.79
CA ARG A 76 -31.80 -9.34 -11.40
C ARG A 76 -32.84 -9.24 -12.52
N PRO A 77 -33.55 -8.12 -12.62
CA PRO A 77 -34.52 -7.93 -13.69
C PRO A 77 -33.78 -7.88 -15.04
N GLU A 78 -34.44 -8.36 -16.10
CA GLU A 78 -33.86 -8.51 -17.44
C GLU A 78 -33.31 -7.19 -18.02
N HIS A 79 -33.82 -6.05 -17.56
CA HIS A 79 -33.32 -4.75 -17.99
C HIS A 79 -31.89 -4.42 -17.49
N ALA A 80 -31.39 -5.12 -16.46
CA ALA A 80 -30.05 -4.97 -15.89
C ALA A 80 -29.06 -5.97 -16.53
N ASN A 81 -29.07 -6.06 -17.86
CA ASN A 81 -28.28 -7.01 -18.66
C ASN A 81 -26.91 -6.44 -19.10
N GLY A 82 -26.43 -5.35 -18.49
CA GLY A 82 -25.13 -4.76 -18.83
C GLY A 82 -25.10 -3.95 -20.14
N LYS A 83 -26.22 -3.85 -20.85
CA LYS A 83 -26.32 -3.15 -22.15
C LYS A 83 -26.60 -1.65 -21.99
N ARG A 84 -27.14 -1.22 -20.85
CA ARG A 84 -27.45 0.18 -20.56
C ARG A 84 -26.26 0.86 -19.88
N PHE A 85 -26.07 2.15 -20.16
CA PHE A 85 -25.15 3.00 -19.42
C PHE A 85 -25.58 3.04 -17.93
N GLY A 86 -24.73 2.52 -17.04
CA GLY A 86 -24.98 2.42 -15.60
C GLY A 86 -24.98 1.00 -15.03
N ASP A 87 -25.06 -0.04 -15.88
CA ASP A 87 -25.03 -1.45 -15.44
C ASP A 87 -23.60 -2.04 -15.35
N PHE A 88 -22.56 -1.26 -15.66
CA PHE A 88 -21.18 -1.74 -15.61
C PHE A 88 -20.71 -1.90 -14.17
N GLU A 89 -20.32 -3.12 -13.81
CA GLU A 89 -19.65 -3.38 -12.53
C GLU A 89 -18.31 -2.64 -12.50
N MET A 90 -17.95 -2.06 -11.35
CA MET A 90 -16.77 -1.19 -11.20
C MET A 90 -15.46 -1.84 -11.69
N ASP A 91 -15.36 -3.17 -11.58
CA ASP A 91 -14.21 -3.97 -12.01
C ASP A 91 -14.05 -4.06 -13.53
N LEU A 92 -15.12 -3.81 -14.31
CA LEU A 92 -15.11 -3.76 -15.78
C LEU A 92 -14.76 -2.37 -16.34
N ILE A 93 -14.85 -1.32 -15.52
CA ILE A 93 -14.68 0.07 -15.94
C ILE A 93 -13.20 0.43 -16.17
N VAL A 94 -12.27 -0.24 -15.48
CA VAL A 94 -10.83 0.07 -15.51
C VAL A 94 -10.17 -0.32 -16.84
N THR A 95 -10.63 -1.38 -17.51
CA THR A 95 -10.04 -1.86 -18.79
C THR A 95 -10.63 -1.16 -20.01
N VAL A 96 -11.92 -0.86 -20.00
CA VAL A 96 -12.62 -0.24 -21.15
C VAL A 96 -12.22 1.23 -21.33
N ILE A 97 -12.06 1.98 -20.25
CA ILE A 97 -11.63 3.38 -20.31
C ILE A 97 -10.18 3.49 -20.87
N ALA A 98 -9.30 2.55 -20.52
CA ALA A 98 -7.92 2.54 -21.01
C ALA A 98 -7.81 2.20 -22.52
N MET A 99 -8.72 1.38 -23.05
CA MET A 99 -8.75 1.07 -24.49
C MET A 99 -9.32 2.24 -25.32
N LEU A 100 -10.32 2.96 -24.80
CA LEU A 100 -10.91 4.11 -25.49
C LEU A 100 -9.98 5.33 -25.53
N SER A 101 -9.16 5.56 -24.49
CA SER A 101 -8.12 6.59 -24.52
C SER A 101 -6.95 6.24 -25.44
N SER A 102 -6.67 4.95 -25.63
CA SER A 102 -5.65 4.48 -26.58
C SER A 102 -6.10 4.62 -28.05
N LEU A 103 -7.39 4.40 -28.34
CA LEU A 103 -7.94 4.64 -29.68
C LEU A 103 -7.99 6.13 -30.04
N SER A 104 -8.28 7.02 -29.08
CA SER A 104 -8.29 8.47 -29.36
C SER A 104 -6.89 9.03 -29.62
N TRP A 105 -5.83 8.43 -29.05
CA TRP A 105 -4.45 8.81 -29.37
C TRP A 105 -4.08 8.43 -30.81
N SER A 106 -4.46 7.24 -31.27
CA SER A 106 -4.10 6.75 -32.60
C SER A 106 -4.78 7.51 -33.75
N VAL A 107 -5.97 8.07 -33.53
CA VAL A 107 -6.69 8.85 -34.56
C VAL A 107 -6.10 10.26 -34.72
N SER A 108 -5.57 10.86 -33.66
CA SER A 108 -4.98 12.20 -33.72
C SER A 108 -3.61 12.25 -34.43
N GLN A 109 -2.90 11.13 -34.57
CA GLN A 109 -1.59 11.08 -35.24
C GLN A 109 -1.66 10.92 -36.76
N THR A 110 -2.83 10.66 -37.36
CA THR A 110 -2.96 10.52 -38.82
C THR A 110 -3.50 11.78 -39.53
N CYS A 111 -3.90 12.82 -38.78
CA CYS A 111 -4.36 14.10 -39.33
C CYS A 111 -3.33 15.20 -39.02
N SER A 112 -2.13 15.07 -39.58
CA SER A 112 -1.14 16.16 -39.65
C SER A 112 -0.24 15.90 -40.87
N LEU A 113 -0.84 15.95 -42.06
CA LEU A 113 -0.19 16.18 -43.35
C LEU A 113 -1.07 17.12 -44.18
#